data_AF-A0A939HJW6-F1
#
_entry.id   AF-A0A939HJW6-F1
#
_cell.length_a   1.000
_cell.length_b   1.000
_cell.length_c   1.000
_cell.angle_alpha   90.00
_cell.angle_beta   90.00
_cell.angle_gamma   90.00
#
_symmetry.space_group_name_H-M   'P 1'
#
loop_
_entity.id
_entity.type
_entity.pdbx_description
1 polymer ?
#
loop_
_entity_poly.entity_id
_entity_poly.type
_entity_poly.pdbx_seq_one_letter_code
_entity_poly.pdbx_strand_id
1 'polypeptide(L)'
;MRATLESTLVSVAAASPKPGQEQLRADLVAAGIPAGTLEVSVSRTPTGLDVDAIEAAAPSGRNCVVGQVRDGAVAVTVLPVLASGKCFVGDSR
;
A
#
# COMPACT_ATOMS: atom_id res chain seq x y z
N MET A 1 1.89 13.28 0.07
CA MET A 1 1.43 11.90 -0.15
C MET A 1 2.53 11.00 -0.72
N ARG A 2 3.02 11.22 -1.96
CA ARG A 2 4.01 10.32 -2.59
C ARG A 2 5.25 10.06 -1.75
N ALA A 3 5.96 11.12 -1.34
CA ALA A 3 7.19 10.99 -0.56
C ALA A 3 6.97 10.24 0.76
N THR A 4 5.90 10.57 1.49
CA THR A 4 5.52 9.90 2.74
C THR A 4 5.26 8.40 2.54
N LEU A 5 4.50 8.05 1.51
CA LEU A 5 4.21 6.65 1.19
C LEU A 5 5.51 5.92 0.82
N GLU A 6 6.30 6.47 -0.10
CA GLU A 6 7.56 5.89 -0.56
C GLU A 6 8.56 5.67 0.58
N SER A 7 8.81 6.68 1.42
CA SER A 7 9.74 6.56 2.55
C SER A 7 9.27 5.55 3.60
N THR A 8 7.95 5.49 3.85
CA THR A 8 7.38 4.52 4.79
C THR A 8 7.53 3.11 4.24
N LEU A 9 7.18 2.88 2.97
CA LEU A 9 7.38 1.59 2.32
C LEU A 9 8.85 1.14 2.38
N VAL A 10 9.80 2.04 2.14
CA VAL A 10 11.24 1.72 2.24
C VAL A 10 11.61 1.32 3.68
N SER A 11 11.11 2.03 4.69
CA SER A 11 11.34 1.69 6.09
C SER A 11 10.75 0.32 6.46
N VAL A 12 9.51 0.05 6.03
CA VAL A 12 8.82 -1.23 6.28
C VAL A 12 9.55 -2.37 5.58
N ALA A 13 9.91 -2.19 4.31
CA ALA A 13 10.60 -3.19 3.49
C ALA A 13 12.00 -3.53 4.02
N ALA A 14 12.70 -2.56 4.63
CA ALA A 14 13.99 -2.79 5.28
C ALA A 14 13.86 -3.65 6.56
N ALA A 15 12.75 -3.53 7.30
CA ALA A 15 12.48 -4.32 8.50
C ALA A 15 11.87 -5.70 8.17
N SER A 16 11.02 -5.76 7.14
CA SER A 16 10.36 -6.97 6.66
C SER A 16 10.26 -6.96 5.14
N PRO A 17 11.05 -7.79 4.42
CA PRO A 17 11.01 -7.86 2.96
C PRO A 17 9.65 -8.31 2.38
N LYS A 18 8.83 -8.99 3.20
CA LYS A 18 7.46 -9.42 2.88
C LYS A 18 6.52 -9.00 4.02
N PRO A 19 6.14 -7.71 4.09
CA PRO A 19 5.34 -7.23 5.21
C PRO A 19 3.90 -7.75 5.12
N GLY A 20 3.30 -8.02 6.29
CA GLY A 20 1.89 -8.36 6.39
C GLY A 20 0.98 -7.15 6.20
N GLN A 21 -0.27 -7.39 5.81
CA GLN A 21 -1.26 -6.34 5.51
C GLN A 21 -1.48 -5.38 6.70
N GLU A 22 -1.70 -5.91 7.91
CA GLU A 22 -1.95 -5.09 9.09
C GLU A 22 -0.74 -4.27 9.52
N GLN A 23 0.47 -4.85 9.45
CA GLN A 23 1.71 -4.13 9.73
C GLN A 23 1.87 -2.94 8.77
N LEU A 24 1.72 -3.19 7.48
CA LEU A 24 1.84 -2.16 6.46
C LEU A 24 0.80 -1.05 6.63
N ARG A 25 -0.46 -1.41 6.94
CA ARG A 25 -1.50 -0.44 7.23
C ARG A 25 -1.18 0.41 8.46
N ALA A 26 -0.75 -0.22 9.56
CA ALA A 26 -0.42 0.47 10.80
C ALA A 26 0.71 1.48 10.60
N ASP A 27 1.78 1.11 9.91
CA ASP A 27 2.93 1.97 9.66
C ASP A 27 2.57 3.18 8.78
N LEU A 28 1.77 2.97 7.73
CA LEU A 28 1.31 4.05 6.85
C LEU A 28 0.37 5.03 7.58
N VAL A 29 -0.48 4.52 8.47
CA VAL A 29 -1.34 5.37 9.32
C VAL A 29 -0.49 6.14 10.33
N ALA A 30 0.50 5.52 10.96
CA ALA A 30 1.43 6.18 11.87
C ALA A 30 2.26 7.26 11.16
N ALA A 31 2.54 7.09 9.87
CA ALA A 31 3.18 8.08 9.00
C ALA A 31 2.23 9.23 8.57
N GLY A 32 0.98 9.21 9.01
CA GLY A 32 0.01 10.29 8.80
C GLY A 32 -0.91 10.10 7.59
N ILE A 33 -0.94 8.92 6.96
CA ILE A 33 -1.91 8.63 5.89
C ILE A 33 -3.26 8.29 6.54
N PRO A 34 -4.37 8.97 6.16
CA PRO A 34 -5.66 8.73 6.79
C PRO A 34 -6.17 7.30 6.58
N ALA A 35 -6.45 6.59 7.67
CA ALA A 35 -6.90 5.19 7.65
C ALA A 35 -8.16 4.97 6.80
N GLY A 36 -9.11 5.92 6.80
CA GLY A 36 -10.36 5.82 6.05
C GLY A 36 -10.21 5.91 4.52
N THR A 37 -9.03 6.30 4.03
CA THR A 37 -8.71 6.42 2.59
C THR A 37 -7.55 5.54 2.16
N LEU A 38 -6.92 4.85 3.09
CA LEU A 38 -5.79 3.97 2.82
C LEU A 38 -6.32 2.60 2.41
N GLU A 39 -5.92 2.14 1.24
CA GLU A 39 -6.25 0.82 0.70
C GLU A 39 -4.98 -0.02 0.71
N VAL A 40 -5.04 -1.24 1.25
CA VAL A 40 -3.90 -2.18 1.29
C VAL A 40 -4.34 -3.53 0.76
N SER A 41 -3.58 -4.10 -0.17
CA SER A 41 -3.90 -5.42 -0.74
C SER A 41 -3.67 -6.54 0.27
N VAL A 42 -4.27 -7.70 0.02
CA VAL A 42 -4.09 -8.89 0.87
C VAL A 42 -2.63 -9.37 0.82
N SER A 43 -2.09 -9.77 1.97
CA SER A 43 -0.70 -10.25 2.07
C SER A 43 -0.54 -11.75 1.93
N ARG A 44 -1.66 -12.50 1.84
CA ARG A 44 -1.67 -13.96 1.81
C ARG A 44 -2.78 -14.47 0.89
N THR A 45 -2.46 -15.49 0.10
CA THR A 45 -3.40 -16.16 -0.79
C THR A 45 -4.36 -17.06 -0.02
N PRO A 46 -5.49 -17.47 -0.61
CA PRO A 46 -6.40 -18.44 0.02
C PRO A 46 -5.76 -19.80 0.37
N THR A 47 -4.65 -20.16 -0.29
CA THR A 47 -3.90 -21.39 0.01
C THR A 47 -2.90 -21.23 1.16
N GLY A 48 -2.82 -20.04 1.76
CA GLY A 48 -1.95 -19.76 2.89
C GLY A 48 -0.53 -19.32 2.52
N LEU A 49 -0.25 -19.08 1.23
CA LEU A 49 1.04 -18.63 0.75
C LEU A 49 1.13 -17.12 0.78
N ASP A 50 2.31 -16.58 1.09
CA ASP A 50 2.53 -15.14 1.01
C ASP A 50 2.50 -14.67 -0.44
N VAL A 51 2.00 -13.47 -0.67
CA VAL A 51 2.02 -12.85 -2.01
C VAL A 51 3.44 -12.44 -2.39
N ASP A 52 3.72 -12.41 -3.69
CA ASP A 52 5.02 -11.92 -4.18
C ASP A 52 5.17 -10.41 -4.00
N ALA A 53 4.06 -9.68 -4.04
CA ALA A 53 4.03 -8.25 -3.78
C ALA A 53 2.75 -7.85 -3.03
N ILE A 54 2.92 -6.99 -2.05
CA ILE A 54 1.83 -6.29 -1.38
C ILE A 54 1.81 -4.83 -1.82
N GLU A 55 0.62 -4.28 -1.98
CA GLU A 55 0.41 -2.93 -2.50
C GLU A 55 -0.36 -2.10 -1.48
N ALA A 56 -0.03 -0.81 -1.42
CA ALA A 56 -0.78 0.18 -0.66
C ALA A 56 -1.06 1.39 -1.54
N ALA A 57 -2.25 1.96 -1.41
CA ALA A 57 -2.64 3.14 -2.15
C ALA A 57 -3.40 4.13 -1.29
N ALA A 58 -3.18 5.42 -1.55
CA ALA A 58 -3.94 6.49 -0.92
C ALA A 58 -4.22 7.62 -1.93
N PRO A 59 -5.42 8.23 -1.89
CA PRO A 59 -5.77 9.35 -2.74
C PRO A 59 -4.96 10.60 -2.37
N SER A 60 -4.59 11.36 -3.38
CA SER A 60 -3.89 12.64 -3.33
C SER A 60 -4.51 13.57 -4.37
N GLY A 61 -5.64 14.17 -4.01
CA GLY A 61 -6.46 14.94 -4.94
C GLY A 61 -7.14 14.03 -5.96
N ARG A 62 -6.91 14.25 -7.26
CA ARG A 62 -7.47 13.44 -8.36
C ARG A 62 -6.61 12.25 -8.75
N ASN A 63 -5.56 11.98 -8.00
CA ASN A 63 -4.65 10.88 -8.25
C ASN A 63 -4.58 9.95 -7.04
N CYS A 64 -4.24 8.70 -7.28
CA CYS A 64 -3.81 7.73 -6.30
C CYS A 64 -2.30 7.60 -6.36
N VAL A 65 -1.65 7.69 -5.20
CA VAL A 65 -0.28 7.23 -5.05
C VAL A 65 -0.37 5.76 -4.71
N VAL A 66 0.16 4.90 -5.57
CA VAL A 66 0.19 3.45 -5.40
C VAL A 66 1.64 3.03 -5.19
N GLY A 67 1.92 2.31 -4.12
CA GLY A 67 3.23 1.72 -3.90
C GLY A 67 3.13 0.23 -3.67
N GLN A 68 4.21 -0.47 -4.01
CA GLN A 68 4.34 -1.91 -3.84
C GLN A 68 5.62 -2.24 -3.09
N VAL A 69 5.57 -3.31 -2.30
CA VAL A 69 6.73 -3.97 -1.72
C VAL A 69 6.81 -5.38 -2.29
N ARG A 70 7.94 -5.72 -2.92
CA ARG A 70 8.24 -7.03 -3.49
C ARG A 70 9.64 -7.44 -3.05
N ASP A 71 9.74 -8.47 -2.19
CA ASP A 71 11.02 -8.98 -1.69
C ASP A 71 11.97 -7.87 -1.19
N GLY A 72 11.43 -6.91 -0.44
CA GLY A 72 12.18 -5.75 0.09
C GLY A 72 12.41 -4.61 -0.90
N ALA A 73 12.12 -4.80 -2.20
CA ALA A 73 12.16 -3.74 -3.19
C ALA A 73 10.86 -2.92 -3.15
N VAL A 74 11.01 -1.60 -3.27
CA VAL A 74 9.88 -0.65 -3.28
C VAL A 74 9.77 -0.01 -4.65
N ALA A 75 8.55 0.09 -5.16
CA ALA A 75 8.24 0.91 -6.31
C ALA A 75 6.97 1.71 -6.06
N VAL A 76 6.93 2.94 -6.56
CA VAL A 76 5.79 3.86 -6.40
C VAL A 76 5.40 4.46 -7.74
N THR A 77 4.11 4.47 -8.02
CA THR A 77 3.51 5.07 -9.21
C THR A 77 2.35 5.98 -8.82
N VAL A 78 1.96 6.86 -9.75
CA VAL A 78 0.82 7.77 -9.57
C VAL A 78 -0.16 7.50 -10.71
N LEU A 79 -1.38 7.12 -10.34
CA LEU A 79 -2.47 6.82 -11.26
C LEU A 79 -3.66 7.76 -11.00
N PRO A 80 -4.57 7.98 -11.95
CA PRO A 80 -5.83 8.68 -11.67
C PRO A 80 -6.67 7.91 -10.63
N VAL A 81 -7.46 8.62 -9.82
CA VAL A 81 -8.50 7.98 -9.00
C VAL A 81 -9.53 7.29 -9.92
N LEU A 82 -10.09 6.16 -9.46
CA LEU A 82 -11.18 5.50 -10.17
C LEU A 82 -12.46 6.34 -10.09
N ALA A 83 -13.42 6.08 -10.98
CA ALA A 83 -14.73 6.75 -10.94
C ALA A 83 -15.49 6.51 -9.62
N SER A 84 -15.15 5.44 -8.89
CA SER A 84 -15.65 5.14 -7.55
C SER A 84 -15.05 6.02 -6.45
N GLY A 85 -14.02 6.82 -6.74
CA GLY A 85 -13.23 7.56 -5.76
C GLY A 85 -12.17 6.73 -5.04
N LYS A 86 -12.07 5.43 -5.34
CA LYS A 86 -11.04 4.52 -4.80
C LYS A 86 -9.79 4.46 -5.67
N CYS A 87 -8.74 3.87 -5.13
CA CYS A 87 -7.49 3.57 -5.81
C CYS A 87 -7.43 2.14 -6.35
N PHE A 88 -7.99 1.16 -5.63
CA PHE A 88 -8.05 -0.22 -6.10
C PHE A 88 -9.43 -0.59 -6.64
N VAL A 89 -9.40 -1.53 -7.59
CA VAL A 89 -10.60 -2.22 -8.06
C VAL A 89 -10.95 -3.33 -7.06
N GLY A 90 -12.23 -3.46 -6.71
CA GLY A 90 -12.70 -4.48 -5.78
C GLY A 90 -12.75 -3.98 -4.33
N ASP A 91 -12.60 -4.91 -3.38
CA ASP A 91 -12.76 -4.64 -1.95
C ASP A 91 -11.47 -4.92 -1.16
N SER A 92 -10.34 -4.46 -1.72
CA SER A 92 -9.06 -4.40 -1.00
C SER A 92 -9.19 -3.38 0.13
N ARG A 93 -9.55 -3.86 1.32
CA ARG A 93 -9.64 -3.04 2.54
C ARG A 93 -8.44 -3.31 3.40
#